data_AF-A0A7Y1W316-F1
#
_entry.id   AF-A0A7Y1W316-F1
#
_cell.length_a   1.000
_cell.length_b   1.000
_cell.length_c   1.000
_cell.angle_alpha   90.00
_cell.angle_beta   90.00
_cell.angle_gamma   90.00
#
_symmetry.space_group_name_H-M   'P 1'
#
loop_
_entity.id
_entity.type
_entity.pdbx_description
1 polymer ?
#
loop_
_entity_poly.entity_id
_entity_poly.type
_entity_poly.pdbx_seq_one_letter_code
_entity_poly.pdbx_strand_id
1 'polypeptide(L)'
;RYRLPDARIAPPVDWTPNPFEGRVRMEPGEPEKTRERVPFPAGSFRVPTDHPLGELAAVLLEPQAPDSFFQWGYFLEIFTRTEYAEPYIMEPLAQAMLEADAELRAAFEAKLASNPEFAASASRRLMWFYERSPFYDPYYRVYPVSRVPRD
;
A
#
# COMPACT_ATOMS: atom_id res chain seq x y z
N ARG A 1 -5.37 7.70 -7.64
CA ARG A 1 -4.58 7.28 -6.48
C ARG A 1 -3.73 6.07 -6.88
N TYR A 2 -2.57 5.92 -6.25
CA TYR A 2 -1.69 4.75 -6.37
C TYR A 2 -1.68 4.00 -5.04
N ARG A 3 -1.88 2.68 -5.08
CA ARG A 3 -1.59 1.79 -3.96
C ARG A 3 -0.45 0.86 -4.37
N LEU A 4 0.48 0.60 -3.46
CA LEU A 4 1.70 -0.16 -3.70
C LEU A 4 1.67 -1.51 -2.93
N PRO A 5 0.87 -2.49 -3.38
CA PRO A 5 0.68 -3.75 -2.66
C PRO A 5 1.93 -4.62 -2.61
N ASP A 6 2.80 -4.52 -3.63
CA ASP A 6 4.00 -5.33 -3.76
C ASP A 6 5.29 -4.57 -3.48
N ALA A 7 5.18 -3.29 -3.07
CA ALA A 7 6.36 -2.51 -2.74
C ALA A 7 7.10 -3.08 -1.53
N ARG A 8 8.43 -3.05 -1.62
CA ARG A 8 9.34 -3.68 -0.66
C ARG A 8 10.71 -3.01 -0.67
N ILE A 9 11.52 -3.33 0.32
CA ILE A 9 12.94 -2.95 0.34
C ILE A 9 13.63 -3.61 -0.86
N ALA A 10 14.33 -2.82 -1.66
CA ALA A 10 15.08 -3.32 -2.80
C ALA A 10 16.23 -4.24 -2.32
N PRO A 11 16.48 -5.39 -2.97
CA PRO A 11 17.68 -6.15 -2.68
C PRO A 11 18.93 -5.32 -3.02
N PRO A 12 20.05 -5.50 -2.30
CA PRO A 12 21.31 -4.90 -2.71
C PRO A 12 21.73 -5.48 -4.08
N VAL A 13 22.33 -4.63 -4.92
CA VAL A 13 22.96 -5.05 -6.19
C VAL A 13 24.44 -4.67 -6.14
N ASP A 14 25.27 -5.30 -6.98
CA ASP A 14 26.74 -5.28 -6.88
C ASP A 14 27.36 -3.87 -6.70
N TRP A 15 26.76 -2.84 -7.29
CA TRP A 15 27.25 -1.44 -7.26
C TRP A 15 26.39 -0.51 -6.40
N THR A 16 25.31 -1.02 -5.81
CA THR A 16 24.36 -0.24 -5.00
C THR A 16 23.95 -1.08 -3.79
N PRO A 17 24.69 -0.99 -2.66
CA PRO A 17 24.27 -1.61 -1.42
C PRO A 17 22.90 -1.05 -0.96
N ASN A 18 22.21 -1.75 -0.07
CA ASN A 18 21.02 -1.22 0.58
C ASN A 18 21.20 -1.37 2.10
N PRO A 19 21.42 -0.26 2.85
CA PRO A 19 21.23 1.14 2.47
C PRO A 19 22.32 1.71 1.52
N PHE A 20 21.93 2.73 0.73
CA PHE A 20 22.82 3.51 -0.16
C PHE A 20 22.72 5.00 0.19
N GLU A 21 23.85 5.68 0.36
CA GLU A 21 23.90 7.12 0.72
C GLU A 21 22.99 7.50 1.91
N GLY A 22 22.91 6.61 2.91
CA GLY A 22 22.07 6.82 4.10
C GLY A 22 20.57 6.61 3.89
N ARG A 23 20.15 6.03 2.75
CA ARG A 23 18.74 5.78 2.42
C ARG A 23 18.46 4.30 2.19
N VAL A 24 17.25 3.89 2.59
CA VAL A 24 16.73 2.56 2.26
C VAL A 24 16.12 2.62 0.87
N ARG A 25 16.71 1.86 -0.07
CA ARG A 25 16.19 1.77 -1.44
C ARG A 25 14.94 0.90 -1.46
N MET A 26 13.96 1.30 -2.27
CA MET A 26 12.66 0.64 -2.39
C MET A 26 12.40 0.18 -3.82
N GLU A 27 11.77 -0.98 -3.96
CA GLU A 27 11.14 -1.42 -5.20
C GLU A 27 9.64 -1.13 -5.13
N PRO A 28 9.05 -0.49 -6.16
CA PRO A 28 7.63 -0.11 -6.16
C PRO A 28 6.66 -1.27 -6.42
N GLY A 29 7.15 -2.40 -6.95
CA GLY A 29 6.29 -3.49 -7.43
C GLY A 29 5.38 -3.02 -8.57
N GLU A 30 4.20 -3.60 -8.67
CA GLU A 30 3.14 -3.15 -9.60
C GLU A 30 2.09 -2.31 -8.83
N PRO A 31 1.97 -1.00 -9.10
CA PRO A 31 0.98 -0.15 -8.47
C PRO A 31 -0.44 -0.44 -8.97
N GLU A 32 -1.38 -0.53 -8.04
CA GLU A 32 -2.80 -0.44 -8.34
C GLU A 32 -3.17 1.03 -8.55
N LYS A 33 -3.73 1.35 -9.73
CA LYS A 33 -4.07 2.71 -10.13
C LYS A 33 -5.58 2.87 -10.18
N THR A 34 -6.12 3.79 -9.38
CA THR A 34 -7.56 4.12 -9.39
C THR A 34 -7.79 5.59 -9.73
N ARG A 35 -8.86 5.88 -10.46
CA ARG A 35 -9.33 7.26 -10.69
C ARG A 35 -10.52 7.53 -9.79
N GLU A 36 -10.35 8.46 -8.86
CA GLU A 36 -11.36 8.79 -7.86
C GLU A 36 -11.31 10.29 -7.51
N ARG A 37 -12.42 10.82 -7.00
CA ARG A 37 -12.49 12.18 -6.47
C ARG A 37 -12.26 12.10 -4.97
N VAL A 38 -11.13 12.65 -4.52
CA VAL A 38 -10.72 12.64 -3.11
C VAL A 38 -10.32 14.04 -2.66
N PRO A 39 -10.60 14.42 -1.41
CA PRO A 39 -10.04 15.64 -0.84
C PRO A 39 -8.53 15.46 -0.64
N PHE A 40 -7.80 16.56 -0.82
CA PHE A 40 -6.38 16.63 -0.43
C PHE A 40 -6.28 17.30 0.95
N PRO A 41 -5.51 16.74 1.90
CA PRO A 41 -5.30 17.36 3.21
C PRO A 41 -4.69 18.77 3.08
N ALA A 42 -4.97 19.62 4.07
CA ALA A 42 -4.31 20.92 4.17
C ALA A 42 -2.78 20.74 4.20
N GLY A 43 -2.05 21.59 3.45
CA GLY A 43 -0.61 21.44 3.25
C GLY A 43 -0.20 20.61 2.03
N SER A 44 -1.15 20.04 1.29
CA SER A 44 -0.87 19.42 -0.01
C SER A 44 -0.48 20.48 -1.04
N PHE A 45 0.48 20.13 -1.92
CA PHE A 45 0.92 21.00 -3.01
C PHE A 45 0.54 20.41 -4.37
N ARG A 46 0.06 21.27 -5.27
CA ARG A 46 -0.06 20.93 -6.69
C ARG A 46 1.23 21.33 -7.39
N VAL A 47 1.87 20.38 -8.06
CA VAL A 47 3.06 20.61 -8.88
C VAL A 47 2.61 20.74 -10.34
N PRO A 48 2.62 21.95 -10.94
CA PRO A 48 2.34 22.12 -12.35
C PRO A 48 3.40 21.40 -13.20
N THR A 49 3.05 20.94 -14.39
CA THR A 49 3.97 20.23 -15.31
C THR A 49 4.12 20.94 -16.66
N ASP A 50 3.54 22.13 -16.77
CA ASP A 50 3.55 23.04 -17.92
C ASP A 50 4.72 24.04 -17.85
N HIS A 51 5.89 23.55 -17.46
CA HIS A 51 7.13 24.32 -17.43
C HIS A 51 8.31 23.43 -17.87
N PRO A 52 9.50 24.00 -18.19
CA PRO A 52 10.62 23.23 -18.75
C PRO A 52 11.13 22.04 -17.91
N LEU A 53 10.81 22.00 -16.62
CA LEU A 53 11.20 20.91 -15.70
C LEU A 53 10.02 19.99 -15.34
N GLY A 54 8.88 20.09 -16.05
CA GLY A 54 7.68 19.30 -15.76
C GLY A 54 7.89 17.79 -15.93
N GLU A 55 8.72 17.39 -16.90
CA GLU A 55 9.09 15.99 -17.09
C GLU A 55 9.97 15.47 -15.93
N LEU A 56 10.93 16.28 -15.47
CA LEU A 56 11.74 15.95 -14.29
C LEU A 56 10.84 15.76 -13.06
N ALA A 57 9.87 16.65 -12.85
CA ALA A 57 8.91 16.52 -11.76
C ALA A 57 8.10 15.21 -11.88
N ALA A 58 7.66 14.84 -13.09
CA ALA A 58 6.93 13.60 -13.33
C ALA A 58 7.79 12.36 -13.03
N VAL A 59 9.06 12.35 -13.43
CA VAL A 59 10.00 11.26 -13.14
C VAL A 59 10.26 11.14 -11.65
N LEU A 60 10.58 12.24 -10.96
CA LEU A 60 10.88 12.20 -9.52
C LEU A 60 9.68 11.76 -8.67
N LEU A 61 8.46 12.09 -9.11
CA LEU A 61 7.23 11.84 -8.36
C LEU A 61 6.50 10.55 -8.75
N GLU A 62 6.80 9.92 -9.89
CA GLU A 62 6.20 8.64 -10.28
C GLU A 62 6.90 7.46 -9.56
N PRO A 63 6.19 6.63 -8.79
CA PRO A 63 6.85 5.61 -7.95
C PRO A 63 7.62 4.57 -8.77
N GLN A 64 7.15 4.24 -9.98
CA GLN A 64 7.80 3.29 -10.89
C GLN A 64 8.96 3.88 -11.69
N ALA A 65 9.14 5.21 -11.71
CA ALA A 65 10.22 5.81 -12.48
C ALA A 65 11.58 5.54 -11.83
N PRO A 66 12.64 5.32 -12.64
CA PRO A 66 14.01 5.23 -12.15
C PRO A 66 14.37 6.48 -11.33
N ASP A 67 15.04 6.27 -10.20
CA ASP A 67 15.47 7.34 -9.28
C ASP A 67 14.34 8.25 -8.76
N SER A 68 13.11 7.76 -8.73
CA SER A 68 12.02 8.45 -8.05
C SER A 68 12.29 8.61 -6.55
N PHE A 69 11.65 9.62 -5.95
CA PHE A 69 11.70 9.80 -4.50
C PHE A 69 11.20 8.55 -3.75
N PHE A 70 10.26 7.80 -4.34
CA PHE A 70 9.84 6.52 -3.80
C PHE A 70 10.99 5.51 -3.74
N GLN A 71 11.68 5.28 -4.86
CA GLN A 71 12.78 4.31 -4.92
C GLN A 71 13.97 4.69 -4.04
N TRP A 72 14.12 5.99 -3.74
CA TRP A 72 15.08 6.52 -2.77
C TRP A 72 14.61 6.50 -1.31
N GLY A 73 13.42 5.96 -1.02
CA GLY A 73 12.92 5.79 0.34
C GLY A 73 12.49 7.09 1.02
N TYR A 74 11.99 8.08 0.28
CA TYR A 74 11.45 9.31 0.86
C TYR A 74 10.04 9.16 1.44
N PHE A 75 9.34 8.06 1.12
CA PHE A 75 7.94 7.85 1.48
C PHE A 75 7.72 6.54 2.25
N LEU A 76 8.56 6.28 3.26
CA LEU A 76 8.50 5.03 4.04
C LEU A 76 7.29 4.98 4.99
N GLU A 77 6.72 6.13 5.33
CA GLU A 77 5.54 6.26 6.19
C GLU A 77 4.32 5.48 5.68
N ILE A 78 4.24 5.23 4.37
CA ILE A 78 3.13 4.45 3.79
C ILE A 78 3.13 2.99 4.27
N PHE A 79 4.25 2.49 4.81
CA PHE A 79 4.36 1.13 5.36
C PHE A 79 4.03 1.06 6.84
N THR A 80 3.74 2.19 7.49
CA THR A 80 3.28 2.21 8.87
C THR A 80 1.79 1.89 8.90
N ARG A 81 1.43 0.85 9.65
CA ARG A 81 0.03 0.54 9.96
C ARG A 81 -0.35 1.25 11.24
N THR A 82 -1.54 1.87 11.26
CA THR A 82 -2.19 2.21 12.52
C THR A 82 -2.44 0.91 13.31
N GLU A 83 -2.25 0.96 14.63
CA GLU A 83 -1.92 -0.15 15.55
C GLU A 83 -2.59 -1.51 15.34
N TYR A 84 -1.82 -2.54 15.72
CA TYR A 84 -2.15 -3.97 15.72
C TYR A 84 -3.45 -4.28 16.46
N ALA A 85 -4.37 -4.99 15.80
CA ALA A 85 -5.54 -5.56 16.45
C ALA A 85 -5.17 -6.93 17.04
N GLU A 86 -5.16 -7.02 18.37
CA GLU A 86 -4.83 -8.23 19.12
C GLU A 86 -5.75 -9.42 18.75
N PRO A 87 -5.24 -10.67 18.73
CA PRO A 87 -6.03 -11.84 18.34
C PRO A 87 -7.34 -12.00 19.12
N TYR A 88 -7.33 -11.70 20.42
CA TYR A 88 -8.53 -11.81 21.27
C TYR A 88 -9.64 -10.81 20.91
N ILE A 89 -9.30 -9.71 20.23
CA ILE A 89 -10.27 -8.75 19.68
C ILE A 89 -10.69 -9.21 18.28
N MET A 90 -9.73 -9.68 17.48
CA MET A 90 -9.96 -10.04 16.08
C MET A 90 -10.78 -11.32 15.90
N GLU A 91 -10.64 -12.33 16.75
CA GLU A 91 -11.39 -13.58 16.64
C GLU A 91 -12.91 -13.38 16.78
N PRO A 92 -13.43 -12.72 17.85
CA PRO A 92 -14.86 -12.43 17.96
C PRO A 92 -15.37 -11.55 16.82
N LEU A 93 -14.57 -10.56 16.39
CA LEU A 93 -14.92 -9.69 15.26
C LEU A 93 -15.05 -10.49 13.96
N ALA A 94 -14.09 -11.36 13.66
CA ALA A 94 -14.11 -12.21 12.48
C ALA A 94 -15.36 -13.11 12.46
N GLN A 95 -15.73 -13.69 13.61
CA GLN A 95 -16.94 -14.49 13.72
C GLN A 95 -18.20 -13.64 13.44
N ALA A 96 -18.31 -12.46 14.05
CA ALA A 96 -19.43 -11.55 13.80
C ALA A 96 -19.52 -11.12 12.33
N MET A 97 -18.37 -10.85 11.69
CA MET A 97 -18.31 -10.53 10.26
C MET A 97 -18.81 -11.69 9.39
N LEU A 98 -18.40 -12.92 9.68
CA LEU A 98 -18.86 -14.11 8.95
C LEU A 98 -20.35 -14.41 9.15
N GLU A 99 -20.91 -14.10 10.32
CA GLU A 99 -22.33 -14.25 10.63
C GLU A 99 -23.18 -13.19 9.94
N ALA A 100 -22.67 -11.97 9.81
CA ALA A 100 -23.37 -10.84 9.19
C ALA A 100 -23.32 -10.84 7.66
N ASP A 101 -22.29 -11.44 7.05
CA ASP A 101 -22.04 -11.37 5.61
C ASP A 101 -21.76 -12.75 4.99
N ALA A 102 -22.74 -13.26 4.25
CA ALA A 102 -22.67 -14.55 3.56
C ALA A 102 -21.69 -14.54 2.37
N GLU A 103 -21.52 -13.41 1.68
CA GLU A 103 -20.56 -13.29 0.58
C GLU A 103 -19.13 -13.30 1.11
N LEU A 104 -18.88 -12.59 2.21
CA LEU A 104 -17.60 -12.62 2.91
C LEU A 104 -17.25 -14.04 3.36
N ARG A 105 -18.23 -14.78 3.91
CA ARG A 105 -18.05 -16.18 4.31
C ARG A 105 -17.65 -17.06 3.12
N ALA A 106 -18.38 -16.96 2.01
CA ALA A 106 -18.06 -17.72 0.80
C ALA A 106 -16.65 -17.37 0.27
N ALA A 107 -16.26 -16.09 0.30
CA ALA A 107 -14.92 -15.66 -0.10
C ALA A 107 -13.82 -16.21 0.81
N PHE A 108 -14.06 -16.27 2.13
CA PHE A 108 -13.13 -16.83 3.10
C PHE A 108 -12.93 -18.34 2.88
N GLU A 109 -14.03 -19.09 2.74
CA GLU A 109 -14.01 -20.54 2.51
C GLU A 109 -13.31 -20.88 1.18
N ALA A 110 -13.60 -20.13 0.11
CA ALA A 110 -12.92 -20.28 -1.17
C ALA A 110 -11.40 -20.03 -1.06
N LYS A 111 -10.99 -19.04 -0.25
CA LYS A 111 -9.57 -18.75 -0.01
C LYS A 111 -8.89 -19.84 0.83
N LEU A 112 -9.59 -20.41 1.82
CA LEU A 112 -9.10 -21.57 2.59
C LEU A 112 -8.86 -22.77 1.69
N ALA A 113 -9.78 -23.06 0.76
CA ALA A 113 -9.66 -24.19 -0.15
C ALA A 113 -8.56 -24.01 -1.20
N SER A 114 -8.34 -22.78 -1.68
CA SER A 114 -7.41 -22.49 -2.77
C SER A 114 -5.98 -22.16 -2.34
N ASN A 115 -5.75 -21.83 -1.06
CA ASN A 115 -4.43 -21.40 -0.58
C ASN A 115 -4.02 -22.13 0.72
N PRO A 116 -3.23 -23.21 0.64
CA PRO A 116 -2.79 -23.98 1.80
C PRO A 116 -1.97 -23.17 2.81
N GLU A 117 -1.13 -22.23 2.37
CA GLU A 117 -0.34 -21.40 3.29
C GLU A 117 -1.22 -20.44 4.09
N PHE A 118 -2.28 -19.91 3.47
CA PHE A 118 -3.29 -19.10 4.14
C PHE A 118 -4.08 -19.96 5.13
N ALA A 119 -4.51 -21.15 4.71
CA ALA A 119 -5.25 -22.07 5.56
C ALA A 119 -4.44 -22.51 6.79
N ALA A 120 -3.12 -22.71 6.64
CA ALA A 120 -2.24 -23.13 7.74
C ALA A 120 -1.90 -22.02 8.74
N SER A 121 -2.13 -20.74 8.42
CA SER A 121 -1.66 -19.61 9.23
C SER A 121 -2.80 -18.84 9.91
N ALA A 122 -2.94 -18.99 11.22
CA ALA A 122 -3.94 -18.26 12.01
C ALA A 122 -3.79 -16.74 11.89
N SER A 123 -2.55 -16.23 11.93
CA SER A 123 -2.27 -14.81 11.78
C SER A 123 -2.66 -14.26 10.41
N ARG A 124 -2.42 -15.01 9.32
CA ARG A 124 -2.86 -14.60 7.97
C ARG A 124 -4.38 -14.57 7.86
N ARG A 125 -5.09 -15.52 8.48
CA ARG A 125 -6.57 -15.52 8.51
C ARG A 125 -7.12 -14.32 9.27
N LEU A 126 -6.61 -14.02 10.46
CA LEU A 126 -7.03 -12.84 11.23
C LEU A 126 -6.72 -11.53 10.50
N MET A 127 -5.54 -11.43 9.88
CA MET A 127 -5.17 -10.28 9.05
C MET A 127 -6.15 -10.07 7.89
N TRP A 128 -6.63 -11.15 7.26
CA TRP A 128 -7.59 -11.06 6.16
C TRP A 128 -8.94 -10.47 6.58
N PHE A 129 -9.39 -10.77 7.81
CA PHE A 129 -10.56 -10.12 8.40
C PHE A 129 -10.27 -8.67 8.79
N TYR A 130 -9.10 -8.39 9.38
CA TYR A 130 -8.70 -7.02 9.72
C TYR A 130 -8.73 -6.11 8.49
N GLU A 131 -8.14 -6.55 7.37
CA GLU A 131 -8.13 -5.84 6.08
C GLU A 131 -9.54 -5.55 5.49
N ARG A 132 -10.57 -6.26 5.99
CA ARG A 132 -11.98 -6.11 5.58
C ARG A 132 -12.84 -5.49 6.67
N SER A 133 -12.25 -5.14 7.80
CA SER A 133 -12.95 -4.51 8.91
C SER A 133 -13.03 -2.99 8.71
N PRO A 134 -13.98 -2.31 9.37
CA PRO A 134 -14.05 -0.85 9.39
C PRO A 134 -12.81 -0.16 10.01
N PHE A 135 -11.96 -0.92 10.71
CA PHE A 135 -10.77 -0.39 11.40
C PHE A 135 -9.53 -0.39 10.52
N TYR A 136 -9.58 -1.01 9.35
CA TYR A 136 -8.44 -1.04 8.45
C TYR A 136 -8.07 0.37 7.98
N ASP A 137 -6.79 0.71 8.09
CA ASP A 137 -6.28 1.98 7.61
C ASP A 137 -6.35 2.04 6.07
N PRO A 138 -7.24 2.86 5.48
CA PRO A 138 -7.38 2.94 4.03
C PRO A 138 -6.13 3.53 3.35
N TYR A 139 -5.26 4.21 4.09
CA TYR A 139 -4.03 4.83 3.58
C TYR A 139 -2.79 3.93 3.68
N TYR A 140 -2.88 2.75 4.31
CA TYR A 140 -1.76 1.81 4.33
C TYR A 140 -1.33 1.44 2.90
N ARG A 141 -0.06 1.64 2.56
CA ARG A 141 0.52 1.49 1.22
C ARG A 141 -0.08 2.39 0.14
N VAL A 142 -0.81 3.44 0.50
CA VAL A 142 -1.21 4.49 -0.44
C VAL A 142 -0.06 5.46 -0.62
N TYR A 143 0.39 5.61 -1.86
CA TYR A 143 1.46 6.53 -2.20
C TYR A 143 0.98 7.99 -2.06
N PRO A 144 1.75 8.89 -1.42
CA PRO A 144 1.28 10.24 -1.08
C PRO A 144 1.22 11.20 -2.27
N VAL A 145 1.71 10.80 -3.45
CA VAL A 145 1.59 11.59 -4.68
C VAL A 145 0.52 11.01 -5.60
N SER A 146 -0.35 11.88 -6.11
CA SER A 146 -1.41 11.51 -7.04
C SER A 146 -1.32 12.33 -8.32
N ARG A 147 -1.64 11.68 -9.46
CA ARG A 147 -1.85 12.38 -10.73
C ARG A 147 -3.23 13.01 -10.74
N VAL A 148 -3.30 14.28 -11.09
CA VAL A 148 -4.54 15.00 -11.38
C VAL A 148 -4.70 15.11 -12.89
N PRO A 149 -5.92 14.90 -13.45
CA PRO A 149 -6.17 15.19 -14.86
C PRO A 149 -5.77 16.63 -15.21
N ARG A 150 -5.32 16.84 -16.45
CA ARG A 150 -5.24 18.19 -17.01
C ARG A 150 -6.67 18.67 -17.30
N ASP A 151 -6.96 19.90 -16.89
CA ASP A 151 -8.17 20.62 -17.29
C ASP A 151 -8.09 21.02 -18.77
#